data_AF-A0A7V9T145-F1
#
_entry.id   AF-A0A7V9T145-F1
#
_cell.length_a   1.000
_cell.length_b   1.000
_cell.length_c   1.000
_cell.angle_alpha   90.00
_cell.angle_beta   90.00
_cell.angle_gamma   90.00
#
_symmetry.space_group_name_H-M   'P 1'
#
loop_
_entity.id
_entity.type
_entity.pdbx_description
1 polymer ?
#
loop_
_entity_poly.entity_id
_entity_poly.type
_entity_poly.pdbx_seq_one_letter_code
_entity_poly.pdbx_strand_id
1 'polypeptide(L)'
;ADRTGGYFCAMGVETITDREGSHPVPTATWLARLAPGAAATIAIGTCATWGGIPSADGNPTGSMSVMDYLGGDYRSAFGLPVINIPGCAPVGDNFTETVFAVLLFLQGLGPLPTFDELGRPAWLFGETVHRGCTRAGYYEEGVFAKEYGDPECLVEIGCWGPVVNCNIVKRGAINHMGGCMEAGGVCIACTMPGFPDKFSPFYKAPPGALVSTAASMGVGAVIRRLRRLSNRHASREVRWDRLDQVPSGWGNLKAQTPSLKVMELFYQKWQHFRAKKPGRPPGSEDRFWGGDRPGLRSDYHDHSATLEDTDERH
;
A
#
# COMPACT_ATOMS: atom_id res chain seq x y z
N ALA A 1 45.87 1.22 8.46
CA ALA A 1 46.44 -0.04 7.92
C ALA A 1 46.85 -0.96 9.06
N ASP A 2 47.70 -0.51 9.99
CA ASP A 2 48.30 -1.38 11.02
C ASP A 2 47.30 -2.06 11.98
N ARG A 3 46.10 -1.48 12.21
CA ARG A 3 45.04 -2.10 13.02
C ARG A 3 44.14 -3.08 12.24
N THR A 4 44.00 -2.91 10.92
CA THR A 4 43.02 -3.63 10.07
C THR A 4 43.66 -4.47 8.97
N GLY A 5 44.98 -4.48 8.85
CA GLY A 5 45.71 -5.13 7.76
C GLY A 5 45.54 -4.47 6.39
N GLY A 6 44.83 -3.34 6.27
CA GLY A 6 44.52 -2.71 4.99
C GLY A 6 43.25 -1.85 5.02
N TYR A 7 42.45 -1.93 3.95
CA TYR A 7 41.16 -1.24 3.78
C TYR A 7 40.07 -2.26 3.38
N PHE A 8 38.84 -2.06 3.86
CA PHE A 8 37.69 -2.88 3.46
C PHE A 8 37.01 -2.40 2.17
N CYS A 9 37.10 -1.10 1.87
CA CYS A 9 36.54 -0.49 0.68
C CYS A 9 37.41 0.71 0.26
N ALA A 10 37.81 0.75 -1.01
CA ALA A 10 38.59 1.84 -1.58
C ALA A 10 38.10 2.14 -3.00
N MET A 11 38.27 3.38 -3.43
CA MET A 11 37.94 3.84 -4.77
C MET A 11 39.07 4.77 -5.25
N GLY A 12 39.62 4.51 -6.43
CA GLY A 12 40.75 5.29 -6.96
C GLY A 12 42.07 5.06 -6.21
N VAL A 13 43.11 5.76 -6.65
CA VAL A 13 44.47 5.69 -6.12
C VAL A 13 45.07 7.09 -6.02
N GLU A 14 45.91 7.34 -5.01
CA GLU A 14 46.67 8.58 -4.87
C GLU A 14 48.14 8.29 -4.60
N THR A 15 49.01 9.20 -5.04
CA THR A 15 50.44 9.16 -4.77
C THR A 15 50.73 10.13 -3.64
N ILE A 16 51.25 9.63 -2.51
CA ILE A 16 51.73 10.49 -1.42
C ILE A 16 53.15 10.93 -1.79
N THR A 17 53.40 12.24 -1.80
CA THR A 17 54.70 12.83 -2.18
C THR A 17 55.87 12.33 -1.34
N ASP A 18 55.60 11.80 -0.14
CA ASP A 18 56.59 11.50 0.89
C ASP A 18 56.84 9.98 1.06
N ARG A 19 56.17 9.12 0.26
CA ARG A 19 56.40 7.67 0.23
C ARG A 19 56.41 7.20 -1.23
N GLU A 20 57.40 6.38 -1.60
CA GLU A 20 57.37 5.72 -2.91
C GLU A 20 56.14 4.78 -2.99
N GLY A 21 55.21 5.08 -3.90
CA GLY A 21 54.08 4.23 -4.25
C GLY A 21 52.72 4.93 -4.30
N SER A 22 51.87 4.48 -5.22
CA SER A 22 50.44 4.81 -5.21
C SER A 22 49.72 3.92 -4.22
N HIS A 23 48.76 4.47 -3.47
CA HIS A 23 47.92 3.70 -2.58
C HIS A 23 46.42 3.92 -2.88
N PRO A 24 45.57 2.91 -2.65
CA PRO A 24 44.13 3.06 -2.76
C PRO A 24 43.58 4.07 -1.76
N VAL A 25 42.58 4.84 -2.16
CA VAL A 25 41.92 5.84 -1.29
C VAL A 25 40.68 5.20 -0.67
N PRO A 26 40.61 5.04 0.67
CA PRO A 26 39.41 4.53 1.32
C PRO A 26 38.18 5.38 0.97
N THR A 27 37.02 4.74 0.76
CA THR A 27 35.80 5.48 0.36
C THR A 27 35.34 6.50 1.40
N ALA A 28 35.57 6.24 2.69
CA ALA A 28 35.33 7.22 3.77
C ALA A 28 36.18 8.49 3.58
N THR A 29 37.42 8.38 3.09
CA THR A 29 38.29 9.52 2.80
C THR A 29 37.69 10.39 1.69
N TRP A 30 37.10 9.78 0.65
CA TRP A 30 36.37 10.53 -0.37
C TRP A 30 35.18 11.29 0.21
N LEU A 31 34.40 10.63 1.07
CA LEU A 31 33.25 11.26 1.72
C LEU A 31 33.69 12.49 2.55
N ALA A 32 34.74 12.37 3.35
CA ALA A 32 35.29 13.49 4.12
C ALA A 32 35.78 14.66 3.25
N ARG A 33 36.38 14.37 2.09
CA ARG A 33 36.90 15.39 1.16
C ARG A 33 35.79 16.09 0.38
N LEU A 34 34.78 15.34 -0.06
CA LEU A 34 33.76 15.83 -1.00
C LEU A 34 32.54 16.43 -0.31
N ALA A 35 32.10 15.87 0.83
CA ALA A 35 30.87 16.28 1.49
C ALA A 35 30.83 17.76 1.91
N PRO A 36 31.93 18.40 2.40
CA PRO A 36 31.89 19.82 2.78
C PRO A 36 31.64 20.78 1.59
N GLY A 37 32.10 20.42 0.39
CA GLY A 37 31.91 21.22 -0.82
C GLY A 37 30.69 20.85 -1.66
N ALA A 38 30.00 19.76 -1.31
CA ALA A 38 28.85 19.28 -2.08
C ALA A 38 27.66 20.24 -1.94
N ALA A 39 26.90 20.42 -3.03
CA ALA A 39 25.67 21.22 -2.98
C ALA A 39 24.61 20.57 -2.08
N ALA A 40 24.47 19.26 -2.20
CA ALA A 40 23.70 18.40 -1.32
C ALA A 40 24.39 17.04 -1.20
N THR A 41 24.23 16.38 -0.05
CA THR A 41 24.68 15.00 0.15
C THR A 41 23.45 14.12 0.31
N ILE A 42 23.26 13.19 -0.62
CA ILE A 42 22.10 12.29 -0.66
C ILE A 42 22.59 10.87 -0.41
N ALA A 43 22.16 10.28 0.71
CA ALA A 43 22.40 8.89 1.04
C ALA A 43 21.30 8.02 0.42
N ILE A 44 21.66 7.16 -0.52
CA ILE A 44 20.71 6.34 -1.28
C ILE A 44 20.84 4.88 -0.86
N GLY A 45 19.71 4.31 -0.45
CA GLY A 45 19.62 2.97 0.07
C GLY A 45 19.93 2.86 1.56
N THR A 46 19.43 1.80 2.17
CA THR A 46 19.53 1.57 3.63
C THR A 46 20.97 1.46 4.10
N CYS A 47 21.85 0.91 3.27
CA CYS A 47 23.28 0.85 3.58
C CYS A 47 23.90 2.24 3.75
N ALA A 48 23.60 3.19 2.86
CA ALA A 48 24.14 4.54 2.94
C ALA A 48 23.46 5.39 4.03
N THR A 49 22.16 5.16 4.27
CA THR A 49 21.36 5.97 5.20
C THR A 49 21.53 5.56 6.66
N TRP A 50 21.64 4.25 6.96
CA TRP A 50 21.74 3.72 8.34
C TRP A 50 22.73 2.55 8.50
N GLY A 51 23.57 2.29 7.49
CA GLY A 51 24.54 1.21 7.49
C GLY A 51 23.97 -0.12 6.97
N GLY A 52 22.71 -0.45 7.32
CA GLY A 52 21.97 -1.59 6.76
C GLY A 52 22.63 -2.95 7.02
N ILE A 53 22.52 -3.88 6.06
CA ILE A 53 23.09 -5.24 6.19
C ILE A 53 24.61 -5.22 6.48
N PRO A 54 25.44 -4.39 5.80
CA PRO A 54 26.86 -4.31 6.12
C PRO A 54 27.18 -3.88 7.57
N SER A 55 26.31 -3.11 8.21
CA SER A 55 26.48 -2.67 9.61
C SER A 55 25.69 -3.51 10.61
N ALA A 56 25.12 -4.64 10.18
CA ALA A 56 24.39 -5.54 11.06
C ALA A 56 25.29 -6.07 12.20
N ASP A 57 24.66 -6.62 13.24
CA ASP A 57 25.37 -7.19 14.38
C ASP A 57 26.40 -8.25 13.95
N GLY A 58 27.58 -8.20 14.57
CA GLY A 58 28.72 -9.04 14.18
C GLY A 58 29.52 -8.54 12.97
N ASN A 59 29.26 -7.35 12.43
CA ASN A 59 30.06 -6.84 11.31
C ASN A 59 31.55 -6.67 11.69
N PRO A 60 32.49 -7.21 10.89
CA PRO A 60 33.93 -7.10 11.16
C PRO A 60 34.55 -5.80 10.61
N THR A 61 33.77 -5.03 9.83
CA THR A 61 34.25 -3.88 9.06
C THR A 61 34.13 -2.56 9.80
N GLY A 62 33.28 -2.48 10.83
CA GLY A 62 32.87 -1.20 11.44
C GLY A 62 32.07 -0.34 10.47
N SER A 63 31.33 -0.96 9.55
CA SER A 63 30.50 -0.25 8.57
C SER A 63 29.43 0.59 9.27
N MET A 64 29.22 1.81 8.78
CA MET A 64 28.24 2.77 9.30
C MET A 64 27.64 3.60 8.16
N SER A 65 26.63 4.39 8.47
CA SER A 65 25.97 5.25 7.49
C SER A 65 26.76 6.53 7.18
N VAL A 66 26.34 7.22 6.10
CA VAL A 66 26.80 8.58 5.78
C VAL A 66 26.41 9.56 6.88
N MET A 67 25.22 9.39 7.48
CA MET A 67 24.72 10.25 8.55
C MET A 67 25.56 10.08 9.84
N ASP A 68 25.91 8.84 10.20
CA ASP A 68 26.78 8.56 11.35
C ASP A 68 28.20 9.06 11.12
N TYR A 69 28.72 8.91 9.90
CA TYR A 69 30.07 9.34 9.55
C TYR A 69 30.22 10.86 9.56
N LEU A 70 29.26 11.60 8.98
CA LEU A 70 29.32 13.06 8.89
C LEU A 70 28.84 13.76 10.17
N GLY A 71 28.01 13.11 10.97
CA GLY A 71 27.51 13.62 12.24
C GLY A 71 26.34 14.61 12.11
N GLY A 72 25.68 14.91 13.24
CA GLY A 72 24.46 15.72 13.28
C GLY A 72 24.65 17.21 12.92
N ASP A 73 25.87 17.73 13.10
CA ASP A 73 26.22 19.12 12.79
C ASP A 73 26.56 19.33 11.31
N TYR A 74 26.70 18.26 10.53
CA TYR A 74 27.02 18.37 9.11
C TYR A 74 25.98 19.17 8.35
N ARG A 75 26.45 20.12 7.54
CA ARG A 75 25.66 20.82 6.53
C ARG A 75 26.44 20.87 5.23
N SER A 76 25.75 20.68 4.11
CA SER A 76 26.30 20.87 2.77
C SER A 76 26.66 22.35 2.52
N ALA A 77 27.29 22.64 1.39
CA ALA A 77 27.63 24.01 0.99
C ALA A 77 26.41 24.96 0.91
N PHE A 78 25.19 24.40 0.79
CA PHE A 78 23.93 25.14 0.75
C PHE A 78 23.08 24.94 2.02
N GLY A 79 23.69 24.47 3.12
CA GLY A 79 23.00 24.37 4.41
C GLY A 79 22.08 23.16 4.57
N LEU A 80 22.13 22.17 3.67
CA LEU A 80 21.29 20.96 3.75
C LEU A 80 21.95 19.91 4.65
N PRO A 81 21.20 19.19 5.50
CA PRO A 81 21.70 18.00 6.18
C PRO A 81 21.88 16.84 5.19
N VAL A 82 22.33 15.68 5.67
CA VAL A 82 22.27 14.45 4.86
C VAL A 82 20.82 14.13 4.54
N ILE A 83 20.52 14.00 3.24
CA ILE A 83 19.18 13.62 2.76
C ILE A 83 19.13 12.10 2.62
N ASN A 84 18.23 11.46 3.36
CA ASN A 84 18.15 10.00 3.42
C ASN A 84 17.04 9.46 2.50
N ILE A 85 17.42 8.63 1.52
CA ILE A 85 16.49 7.90 0.64
C ILE A 85 16.68 6.39 0.84
N PRO A 86 16.07 5.83 1.89
CA PRO A 86 16.29 4.45 2.29
C PRO A 86 15.51 3.42 1.45
N GLY A 87 15.91 2.16 1.61
CA GLY A 87 15.37 0.98 0.92
C GLY A 87 16.49 0.04 0.49
N CYS A 88 16.18 -1.25 0.30
CA CYS A 88 17.16 -2.27 -0.06
C CYS A 88 16.63 -3.15 -1.22
N ALA A 89 16.49 -2.62 -2.44
CA ALA A 89 16.81 -1.26 -2.90
C ALA A 89 15.65 -0.26 -2.67
N PRO A 90 15.90 1.06 -2.68
CA PRO A 90 14.82 2.05 -2.68
C PRO A 90 13.99 1.96 -3.97
N VAL A 91 12.72 2.36 -3.90
CA VAL A 91 11.89 2.57 -5.09
C VAL A 91 12.56 3.64 -5.97
N GLY A 92 12.76 3.37 -7.26
CA GLY A 92 13.50 4.26 -8.16
C GLY A 92 12.91 5.67 -8.22
N ASP A 93 11.59 5.77 -8.23
CA ASP A 93 10.86 7.05 -8.20
C ASP A 93 11.16 7.86 -6.93
N ASN A 94 11.36 7.21 -5.78
CA ASN A 94 11.67 7.92 -4.55
C ASN A 94 13.03 8.64 -4.66
N PHE A 95 13.99 8.04 -5.36
CA PHE A 95 15.27 8.67 -5.65
C PHE A 95 15.13 9.82 -6.62
N THR A 96 14.52 9.59 -7.79
CA THR A 96 14.44 10.60 -8.85
C THR A 96 13.58 11.79 -8.44
N GLU A 97 12.46 11.58 -7.76
CA GLU A 97 11.61 12.66 -7.24
C GLU A 97 12.33 13.52 -6.20
N THR A 98 13.11 12.89 -5.31
CA THR A 98 13.86 13.63 -4.29
C THR A 98 14.97 14.46 -4.91
N VAL A 99 15.74 13.89 -5.85
CA VAL A 99 16.77 14.65 -6.58
C VAL A 99 16.15 15.83 -7.32
N PHE A 100 15.04 15.60 -8.01
CA PHE A 100 14.33 16.66 -8.71
C PHE A 100 13.86 17.79 -7.77
N ALA A 101 13.25 17.44 -6.64
CA ALA A 101 12.83 18.42 -5.63
C ALA A 101 14.00 19.23 -5.06
N VAL A 102 15.14 18.57 -4.77
CA VAL A 102 16.36 19.24 -4.30
C VAL A 102 16.93 20.16 -5.37
N LEU A 103 16.95 19.74 -6.64
CA LEU A 103 17.41 20.60 -7.74
C LEU A 103 16.54 21.85 -7.91
N LEU A 104 15.21 21.71 -7.81
CA LEU A 104 14.30 22.86 -7.84
C LEU A 104 14.58 23.85 -6.71
N PHE A 105 14.81 23.35 -5.49
CA PHE A 105 15.19 24.17 -4.35
C PHE A 105 16.53 24.89 -4.57
N LEU A 106 17.57 24.17 -5.01
CA LEU A 106 18.89 24.74 -5.26
C LEU A 106 18.89 25.82 -6.36
N GLN A 107 17.95 25.72 -7.32
CA GLN A 107 17.75 26.74 -8.36
C GLN A 107 16.82 27.90 -7.92
N GLY A 108 16.30 27.88 -6.69
CA GLY A 108 15.34 28.88 -6.20
C GLY A 108 13.97 28.81 -6.88
N LEU A 109 13.66 27.71 -7.58
CA LEU A 109 12.39 27.49 -8.29
C LEU A 109 11.35 26.78 -7.40
N GLY A 110 11.77 26.20 -6.28
CA GLY A 110 10.92 25.48 -5.35
C GLY A 110 11.28 25.74 -3.89
N PRO A 111 10.37 25.43 -2.96
CA PRO A 111 10.64 25.51 -1.53
C PRO A 111 11.65 24.44 -1.10
N LEU A 112 12.24 24.62 0.09
CA LEU A 112 13.00 23.57 0.76
C LEU A 112 12.11 22.32 0.93
N PRO A 113 12.54 21.12 0.48
CA PRO A 113 11.76 19.91 0.68
C PRO A 113 11.53 19.64 2.17
N THR A 114 10.36 19.13 2.52
CA THR A 114 10.05 18.74 3.90
C THR A 114 10.68 17.39 4.20
N PHE A 115 11.38 17.30 5.33
CA PHE A 115 11.97 16.06 5.82
C PHE A 115 11.30 15.63 7.12
N ASP A 116 11.26 14.31 7.37
CA ASP A 116 10.87 13.76 8.65
C ASP A 116 12.01 13.78 9.67
N GLU A 117 11.76 13.28 10.88
CA GLU A 117 12.71 13.23 11.97
C GLU A 117 13.97 12.37 11.69
N LEU A 118 13.96 11.56 10.63
CA LEU A 118 15.09 10.74 10.19
C LEU A 118 15.79 11.32 8.95
N GLY A 119 15.46 12.55 8.55
CA GLY A 119 16.04 13.20 7.37
C GLY A 119 15.56 12.59 6.05
N ARG A 120 14.43 11.88 6.05
CA ARG A 120 13.82 11.33 4.83
C ARG A 120 12.80 12.30 4.24
N PRO A 121 12.60 12.34 2.92
CA PRO A 121 11.51 13.09 2.29
C PRO A 121 10.14 12.74 2.89
N ALA A 122 9.52 13.68 3.60
CA ALA A 122 8.33 13.40 4.42
C ALA A 122 7.14 12.87 3.59
N TRP A 123 7.00 13.30 2.33
CA TRP A 123 5.92 12.87 1.45
C TRP A 123 6.09 11.42 0.94
N LEU A 124 7.30 10.85 1.01
CA LEU A 124 7.60 9.50 0.57
C LEU A 124 7.54 8.48 1.72
N PHE A 125 7.84 8.93 2.95
CA PHE A 125 7.99 8.06 4.12
C PHE A 125 7.04 8.42 5.27
N GLY A 126 6.08 9.32 5.07
CA GLY A 126 5.18 9.78 6.13
C GLY A 126 4.15 8.73 6.63
N GLU A 127 3.83 7.74 5.80
CA GLU A 127 2.84 6.72 6.15
C GLU A 127 3.47 5.33 6.26
N THR A 128 2.84 4.47 7.06
CA THR A 128 3.27 3.07 7.16
C THR A 128 2.79 2.27 5.95
N VAL A 129 3.51 1.19 5.64
CA VAL A 129 3.15 0.20 4.63
C VAL A 129 1.71 -0.30 4.84
N HIS A 130 1.30 -0.51 6.10
CA HIS A 130 -0.03 -1.03 6.40
C HIS A 130 -1.16 -0.06 6.02
N ARG A 131 -0.93 1.25 6.07
CA ARG A 131 -1.94 2.27 5.73
C ARG A 131 -2.38 2.23 4.26
N GLY A 132 -1.51 1.76 3.37
CA GLY A 132 -1.81 1.60 1.95
C GLY A 132 -1.88 0.14 1.48
N CYS A 133 -1.80 -0.84 2.38
CA CYS A 133 -1.68 -2.24 2.00
C CYS A 133 -2.98 -2.76 1.37
N THR A 134 -2.88 -3.37 0.20
CA THR A 134 -4.01 -4.02 -0.51
C THR A 134 -4.63 -5.17 0.28
N ARG A 135 -3.85 -5.79 1.18
CA ARG A 135 -4.30 -6.86 2.08
C ARG A 135 -4.87 -6.35 3.42
N ALA A 136 -5.03 -5.03 3.61
CA ALA A 136 -5.50 -4.46 4.87
C ALA A 136 -6.94 -4.88 5.23
N GLY A 137 -7.81 -5.12 4.24
CA GLY A 137 -9.16 -5.62 4.48
C GLY A 137 -9.18 -6.99 5.18
N TYR A 138 -8.28 -7.91 4.79
CA TYR A 138 -8.13 -9.19 5.48
C TYR A 138 -7.67 -9.01 6.93
N TYR A 139 -6.76 -8.08 7.17
CA TYR A 139 -6.30 -7.76 8.53
C TYR A 139 -7.43 -7.19 9.40
N GLU A 140 -8.23 -6.25 8.87
CA GLU A 140 -9.39 -5.66 9.56
C GLU A 140 -10.44 -6.72 9.87
N GLU A 141 -10.64 -7.65 8.94
CA GLU A 141 -11.52 -8.78 9.14
C GLU A 141 -10.88 -9.90 9.98
N GLY A 142 -9.64 -9.79 10.46
CA GLY A 142 -9.00 -10.85 11.25
C GLY A 142 -8.87 -12.17 10.50
N VAL A 143 -8.55 -12.11 9.20
CA VAL A 143 -8.26 -13.26 8.34
C VAL A 143 -6.79 -13.17 7.93
N PHE A 144 -6.01 -14.17 8.34
CA PHE A 144 -4.57 -14.17 8.18
C PHE A 144 -4.11 -15.37 7.37
N ALA A 145 -3.04 -15.15 6.60
CA ALA A 145 -2.35 -16.19 5.87
C ALA A 145 -1.70 -17.17 6.86
N LYS A 146 -1.80 -18.45 6.56
CA LYS A 146 -1.13 -19.52 7.32
C LYS A 146 0.17 -19.93 6.65
N GLU A 147 0.21 -19.85 5.33
CA GLU A 147 1.33 -20.26 4.50
C GLU A 147 1.67 -19.20 3.45
N TYR A 148 2.87 -19.26 2.88
CA TYR A 148 3.23 -18.40 1.76
C TYR A 148 2.45 -18.80 0.51
N GLY A 149 1.85 -17.83 -0.17
CA GLY A 149 0.98 -18.04 -1.33
C GLY A 149 -0.49 -17.75 -1.04
N ASP A 150 -0.88 -17.74 0.23
CA ASP A 150 -2.21 -17.31 0.66
C ASP A 150 -2.48 -15.84 0.26
N PRO A 151 -3.69 -15.50 -0.21
CA PRO A 151 -4.06 -14.11 -0.55
C PRO A 151 -4.26 -13.21 0.68
N GLU A 152 -4.44 -13.79 1.87
CA GLU A 152 -4.76 -13.08 3.12
C GLU A 152 -3.59 -12.26 3.68
N CYS A 153 -3.83 -11.56 4.80
CA CYS A 153 -2.83 -10.73 5.45
C CYS A 153 -1.66 -11.57 6.00
N LEU A 154 -0.43 -11.14 5.70
CA LEU A 154 0.82 -11.84 6.00
C LEU A 154 1.41 -11.56 7.39
N VAL A 155 0.67 -10.90 8.29
CA VAL A 155 1.22 -10.44 9.58
C VAL A 155 1.66 -11.60 10.48
N GLU A 156 0.91 -12.71 10.47
CA GLU A 156 1.23 -13.89 11.29
C GLU A 156 2.45 -14.67 10.79
N ILE A 157 2.88 -14.44 9.54
CA ILE A 157 4.03 -15.12 8.93
C ILE A 157 5.24 -14.19 8.75
N GLY A 158 5.25 -13.02 9.40
CA GLY A 158 6.43 -12.15 9.52
C GLY A 158 6.32 -10.74 8.95
N CYS A 159 5.15 -10.30 8.49
CA CYS A 159 5.03 -8.96 7.91
C CYS A 159 5.10 -7.83 8.95
N TRP A 160 6.14 -7.00 8.87
CA TRP A 160 6.33 -5.81 9.71
C TRP A 160 5.65 -4.54 9.19
N GLY A 161 4.85 -4.65 8.12
CA GLY A 161 4.19 -3.51 7.47
C GLY A 161 3.46 -2.52 8.39
N PRO A 162 2.84 -2.94 9.52
CA PRO A 162 2.20 -2.02 10.47
C PRO A 162 3.11 -0.92 11.04
N VAL A 163 4.42 -1.13 11.11
CA VAL A 163 5.37 -0.22 11.77
C VAL A 163 6.47 0.28 10.84
N VAL A 164 6.36 0.03 9.53
CA VAL A 164 7.38 0.36 8.54
C VAL A 164 6.92 1.51 7.68
N ASN A 165 7.70 2.59 7.64
CA ASN A 165 7.47 3.72 6.75
C ASN A 165 8.00 3.42 5.34
N CYS A 166 7.10 3.17 4.39
CA CYS A 166 7.42 2.97 2.98
C CYS A 166 6.17 3.10 2.10
N ASN A 167 6.28 3.81 0.99
CA ASN A 167 5.19 4.03 0.03
C ASN A 167 5.02 2.93 -1.02
N ILE A 168 5.81 1.84 -1.00
CA ILE A 168 5.81 0.82 -2.07
C ILE A 168 4.43 0.22 -2.35
N VAL A 169 3.55 0.15 -1.35
CA VAL A 169 2.16 -0.35 -1.52
C VAL A 169 1.28 0.57 -2.35
N LYS A 170 1.51 1.88 -2.27
CA LYS A 170 0.74 2.88 -3.02
C LYS A 170 1.37 3.14 -4.38
N ARG A 171 2.70 3.04 -4.46
CA ARG A 171 3.47 3.37 -5.66
C ARG A 171 3.67 2.17 -6.59
N GLY A 172 3.71 0.95 -6.06
CA GLY A 172 4.25 -0.23 -6.74
C GLY A 172 5.78 -0.22 -6.74
N ALA A 173 6.39 -1.34 -7.15
CA ALA A 173 7.85 -1.43 -7.26
C ALA A 173 8.36 -0.74 -8.53
N ILE A 174 7.71 -0.99 -9.67
CA ILE A 174 8.04 -0.40 -10.99
C ILE A 174 6.74 -0.17 -11.76
N ASN A 175 6.47 1.07 -12.21
CA ASN A 175 5.27 1.41 -12.99
C ASN A 175 3.96 0.91 -12.37
N HIS A 176 3.77 1.10 -11.06
CA HIS A 176 2.62 0.59 -10.30
C HIS A 176 2.47 -0.93 -10.25
N MET A 177 3.48 -1.69 -10.72
CA MET A 177 3.48 -3.14 -10.68
C MET A 177 4.30 -3.67 -9.49
N GLY A 178 3.78 -4.75 -8.90
CA GLY A 178 4.45 -5.48 -7.84
C GLY A 178 4.50 -4.74 -6.51
N GLY A 179 5.59 -4.93 -5.78
CA GLY A 179 5.70 -4.57 -4.37
C GLY A 179 5.61 -5.81 -3.49
N CYS A 180 6.13 -5.72 -2.26
CA CYS A 180 6.37 -6.89 -1.42
C CYS A 180 5.09 -7.68 -1.13
N MET A 181 4.14 -7.05 -0.44
CA MET A 181 2.92 -7.72 0.04
C MET A 181 1.97 -8.07 -1.10
N GLU A 182 1.91 -7.26 -2.14
CA GLU A 182 1.10 -7.56 -3.33
C GLU A 182 1.57 -8.89 -3.95
N ALA A 183 2.88 -9.09 -4.07
CA ALA A 183 3.48 -10.32 -4.55
C ALA A 183 3.54 -11.47 -3.50
N GLY A 184 2.92 -11.31 -2.32
CA GLY A 184 2.95 -12.33 -1.26
C GLY A 184 4.20 -12.35 -0.39
N GLY A 185 5.10 -11.39 -0.57
CA GLY A 185 6.29 -11.20 0.27
C GLY A 185 5.98 -10.40 1.54
N VAL A 186 6.45 -10.89 2.68
CA VAL A 186 6.38 -10.15 3.95
C VAL A 186 7.18 -8.85 3.87
N CYS A 187 6.68 -7.78 4.50
CA CYS A 187 7.48 -6.58 4.70
C CYS A 187 8.58 -6.87 5.72
N ILE A 188 9.84 -6.77 5.30
CA ILE A 188 11.02 -6.99 6.16
C ILE A 188 11.60 -5.69 6.72
N ALA A 189 10.87 -4.58 6.61
CA ALA A 189 11.30 -3.26 7.11
C ALA A 189 12.58 -2.71 6.46
N CYS A 190 12.84 -3.01 5.18
CA CYS A 190 14.09 -2.61 4.53
C CYS A 190 14.31 -1.09 4.44
N THR A 191 13.30 -0.26 4.76
CA THR A 191 13.35 1.21 4.83
C THR A 191 13.37 1.74 6.27
N MET A 192 13.78 0.94 7.25
CA MET A 192 13.86 1.37 8.66
C MET A 192 15.32 1.34 9.17
N PRO A 193 15.73 2.26 10.06
CA PRO A 193 17.08 2.26 10.64
C PRO A 193 17.46 0.98 11.39
N GLY A 194 16.47 0.27 11.93
CA GLY A 194 16.69 -0.99 12.63
C GLY A 194 16.94 -2.19 11.72
N PHE A 195 16.92 -2.03 10.40
CA PHE A 195 17.11 -3.13 9.46
C PHE A 195 18.59 -3.51 9.31
N PRO A 196 18.93 -4.81 9.40
CA PRO A 196 18.04 -5.98 9.50
C PRO A 196 17.72 -6.45 10.93
N ASP A 197 18.54 -6.08 11.91
CA ASP A 197 18.61 -6.79 13.20
C ASP A 197 17.34 -6.69 14.03
N LYS A 198 16.69 -5.51 14.09
CA LYS A 198 15.45 -5.32 14.88
C LYS A 198 14.24 -6.06 14.29
N PHE A 199 14.34 -6.52 13.06
CA PHE A 199 13.26 -7.15 12.31
C PHE A 199 13.52 -8.63 12.04
N SER A 200 14.67 -9.14 12.49
CA SER A 200 15.07 -10.54 12.37
C SER A 200 14.68 -11.35 13.62
N PRO A 201 14.28 -12.63 13.49
CA PRO A 201 14.11 -13.38 12.25
C PRO A 201 12.88 -12.92 11.43
N PHE A 202 13.07 -12.70 10.13
CA PHE A 202 12.07 -12.07 9.25
C PHE A 202 10.75 -12.85 9.11
N TYR A 203 10.79 -14.17 9.26
CA TYR A 203 9.66 -15.07 9.01
C TYR A 203 8.92 -15.48 10.29
N LYS A 204 9.10 -14.71 11.36
CA LYS A 204 8.37 -14.87 12.61
C LYS A 204 7.45 -13.68 12.80
N ALA A 205 6.21 -13.94 13.23
CA ALA A 205 5.24 -12.89 13.55
C ALA A 205 5.88 -11.81 14.45
N PRO A 206 5.72 -10.51 14.11
CA PRO A 206 6.19 -9.44 14.99
C PRO A 206 5.53 -9.55 16.37
N PRO A 207 6.27 -9.43 17.48
CA PRO A 207 5.71 -9.65 18.82
C PRO A 207 4.57 -8.68 19.14
N GLY A 208 4.66 -7.44 18.69
CA GLY A 208 3.62 -6.43 18.87
C GLY A 208 2.34 -6.67 18.06
N ALA A 209 2.37 -7.55 17.05
CA ALA A 209 1.20 -7.84 16.24
C ALA A 209 0.16 -8.69 16.97
N LEU A 210 0.57 -9.53 17.93
CA LEU A 210 -0.30 -10.53 18.60
C LEU A 210 -1.59 -9.94 19.17
N VAL A 211 -1.51 -8.81 19.87
CA VAL A 211 -2.67 -8.15 20.48
C VAL A 211 -3.65 -7.67 19.41
N SER A 212 -3.11 -7.00 18.39
CA SER A 212 -3.91 -6.45 17.29
C SER A 212 -4.57 -7.54 16.43
N THR A 213 -3.83 -8.63 16.15
CA THR A 213 -4.32 -9.81 15.46
C THR A 213 -5.47 -10.47 16.22
N ALA A 214 -5.32 -10.68 17.53
CA ALA A 214 -6.37 -11.26 18.36
C ALA A 214 -7.64 -10.38 18.41
N ALA A 215 -7.47 -9.07 18.53
CA ALA A 215 -8.58 -8.12 18.50
C ALA A 215 -9.31 -8.16 17.14
N SER A 216 -8.57 -8.12 16.03
CA SER A 216 -9.12 -8.22 14.68
C SER A 216 -9.87 -9.54 14.44
N MET A 217 -9.38 -10.68 14.96
CA MET A 217 -10.11 -11.95 14.87
C MET A 217 -11.48 -11.88 15.56
N GLY A 218 -11.52 -11.29 16.76
CA GLY A 218 -12.76 -11.14 17.52
C GLY A 218 -13.77 -10.25 16.82
N VAL A 219 -13.34 -9.07 16.37
CA VAL A 219 -14.17 -8.13 15.59
C VAL A 219 -14.61 -8.76 14.27
N GLY A 220 -13.69 -9.39 13.56
CA GLY A 220 -13.91 -10.05 12.29
C GLY A 220 -14.93 -11.18 12.35
N ALA A 221 -14.96 -11.97 13.43
CA ALA A 221 -15.94 -13.04 13.61
C ALA A 221 -17.39 -12.53 13.54
N VAL A 222 -17.63 -11.30 14.02
CA VAL A 222 -18.94 -10.64 13.97
C VAL A 222 -19.13 -9.92 12.63
N ILE A 223 -18.20 -9.04 12.26
CA ILE A 223 -18.34 -8.17 11.08
C ILE A 223 -18.45 -8.98 9.79
N ARG A 224 -17.66 -10.05 9.61
CA ARG A 224 -17.77 -10.90 8.41
C ARG A 224 -19.14 -11.54 8.26
N ARG A 225 -19.82 -11.86 9.37
CA ARG A 225 -21.18 -12.41 9.32
C ARG A 225 -22.18 -11.33 8.90
N LEU A 226 -22.08 -10.13 9.45
CA LEU A 226 -22.93 -9.00 9.09
C LEU A 226 -22.72 -8.60 7.63
N ARG A 227 -21.47 -8.44 7.18
CA ARG A 227 -21.12 -8.16 5.77
C ARG A 227 -21.68 -9.23 4.83
N ARG A 228 -21.57 -10.52 5.17
CA ARG A 228 -22.17 -11.60 4.37
C ARG A 228 -23.69 -11.52 4.29
N LEU A 229 -24.36 -11.10 5.36
CA LEU A 229 -25.82 -10.90 5.35
C LEU A 229 -26.21 -9.73 4.44
N SER A 230 -25.55 -8.58 4.59
CA SER A 230 -25.78 -7.41 3.75
C SER A 230 -25.43 -7.69 2.29
N ASN A 231 -24.33 -8.40 2.01
CA ASN A 231 -23.93 -8.79 0.66
C ASN A 231 -24.95 -9.73 0.02
N ARG A 232 -25.45 -10.74 0.74
CA ARG A 232 -26.52 -11.62 0.24
C ARG A 232 -27.79 -10.86 -0.13
N HIS A 233 -28.15 -9.84 0.66
CA HIS A 233 -29.28 -8.99 0.34
C HIS A 233 -28.99 -8.12 -0.89
N ALA A 234 -27.82 -7.47 -0.95
CA ALA A 234 -27.43 -6.61 -2.07
C ALA A 234 -27.20 -7.37 -3.39
N SER A 235 -26.89 -8.67 -3.35
CA SER A 235 -26.71 -9.52 -4.53
C SER A 235 -28.03 -10.05 -5.11
N ARG A 236 -29.19 -9.60 -4.62
CA ARG A 236 -30.51 -9.97 -5.13
C ARG A 236 -31.19 -8.77 -5.75
N GLU A 237 -31.74 -8.98 -6.95
CA GLU A 237 -32.54 -7.97 -7.63
C GLU A 237 -33.94 -7.89 -7.01
N VAL A 238 -34.52 -6.69 -6.98
CA VAL A 238 -35.86 -6.44 -6.39
C VAL A 238 -36.93 -7.33 -7.05
N ARG A 239 -36.80 -7.64 -8.34
CA ARG A 239 -37.67 -8.57 -9.07
C ARG A 239 -37.65 -9.98 -8.48
N TRP A 240 -36.45 -10.47 -8.16
CA TRP A 240 -36.25 -11.86 -7.73
C TRP A 240 -36.79 -12.10 -6.34
N ASP A 241 -36.81 -11.05 -5.49
CA ASP A 241 -37.42 -11.10 -4.17
C ASP A 241 -38.94 -11.12 -4.24
N ARG A 242 -39.53 -10.42 -5.22
CA ARG A 242 -40.98 -10.44 -5.47
C ARG A 242 -41.45 -11.76 -6.08
N LEU A 243 -40.67 -12.31 -7.02
CA LEU A 243 -41.00 -13.55 -7.72
C LEU A 243 -40.52 -14.82 -7.01
N ASP A 244 -39.75 -14.68 -5.92
CA ASP A 244 -39.05 -15.76 -5.22
C ASP A 244 -38.26 -16.69 -6.16
N GLN A 245 -37.79 -16.16 -7.30
CA GLN A 245 -37.10 -16.89 -8.36
C GLN A 245 -35.90 -16.11 -8.89
N VAL A 246 -34.78 -16.82 -9.07
CA VAL A 246 -33.61 -16.32 -9.78
C VAL A 246 -33.71 -16.76 -11.25
N PRO A 247 -33.63 -15.84 -12.22
CA PRO A 247 -33.91 -16.14 -13.63
C PRO A 247 -32.75 -16.84 -14.36
N SER A 248 -31.59 -17.03 -13.69
CA SER A 248 -30.41 -17.65 -14.28
C SER A 248 -30.35 -19.15 -13.97
N GLY A 249 -30.16 -19.98 -15.00
CA GLY A 249 -29.89 -21.41 -14.85
C GLY A 249 -28.54 -21.73 -14.20
N TRP A 250 -27.65 -20.74 -14.10
CA TRP A 250 -26.36 -20.83 -13.40
C TRP A 250 -26.42 -20.21 -11.99
N GLY A 251 -27.52 -19.55 -11.64
CA GLY A 251 -27.68 -18.84 -10.37
C GLY A 251 -28.08 -19.79 -9.25
N ASN A 252 -27.14 -20.14 -8.38
CA ASN A 252 -27.41 -20.94 -7.17
C ASN A 252 -27.61 -20.05 -5.93
N LEU A 253 -28.62 -19.16 -5.98
CA LEU A 253 -29.01 -18.32 -4.85
C LEU A 253 -30.00 -19.09 -3.96
N LYS A 254 -29.61 -19.38 -2.72
CA LYS A 254 -30.48 -20.06 -1.76
C LYS A 254 -31.77 -19.25 -1.52
N ALA A 255 -32.90 -19.94 -1.44
CA ALA A 255 -34.17 -19.34 -1.06
C ALA A 255 -34.05 -18.66 0.31
N GLN A 256 -34.72 -17.51 0.47
CA GLN A 256 -34.66 -16.76 1.72
C GLN A 256 -35.41 -17.51 2.83
N THR A 257 -34.75 -17.72 3.97
CA THR A 257 -35.45 -18.22 5.16
C THR A 257 -36.38 -17.14 5.74
N PRO A 258 -37.44 -17.51 6.47
CA PRO A 258 -38.37 -16.54 7.06
C PRO A 258 -37.66 -15.47 7.92
N SER A 259 -36.62 -15.86 8.66
CA SER A 259 -35.80 -14.94 9.45
C SER A 259 -35.08 -13.89 8.59
N LEU A 260 -34.61 -14.26 7.39
CA LEU A 260 -33.93 -13.34 6.48
C LEU A 260 -34.91 -12.35 5.86
N LYS A 261 -36.14 -12.78 5.52
CA LYS A 261 -37.21 -11.89 5.04
C LYS A 261 -37.58 -10.81 6.07
N VAL A 262 -37.65 -11.18 7.35
CA VAL A 262 -37.91 -10.23 8.46
C VAL A 262 -36.76 -9.23 8.62
N MET A 263 -35.53 -9.72 8.58
CA MET A 263 -34.34 -8.87 8.68
C MET A 263 -34.24 -7.90 7.50
N GLU A 264 -34.60 -8.34 6.30
CA GLU A 264 -34.66 -7.49 5.11
C GLU A 264 -35.70 -6.38 5.24
N LEU A 265 -36.91 -6.69 5.69
CA LEU A 265 -37.95 -5.69 5.97
C LEU A 265 -37.45 -4.61 6.92
N PHE A 266 -36.74 -5.02 7.98
CA PHE A 266 -36.10 -4.09 8.91
C PHE A 266 -35.00 -3.26 8.23
N TYR A 267 -34.12 -3.89 7.45
CA TYR A 267 -33.02 -3.23 6.75
C TYR A 267 -33.53 -2.19 5.75
N GLN A 268 -34.53 -2.52 4.94
CA GLN A 268 -35.16 -1.59 4.00
C GLN A 268 -35.84 -0.42 4.70
N LYS A 269 -36.55 -0.68 5.80
CA LYS A 269 -37.20 0.38 6.60
C LYS A 269 -36.17 1.33 7.21
N TRP A 270 -35.04 0.80 7.66
CA TRP A 270 -33.95 1.59 8.24
C TRP A 270 -33.16 2.36 7.17
N GLN A 271 -32.83 1.72 6.04
CA GLN A 271 -32.14 2.34 4.90
C GLN A 271 -32.92 3.53 4.33
N HIS A 272 -34.24 3.45 4.31
CA HIS A 272 -35.13 4.53 3.86
C HIS A 272 -35.72 5.33 5.02
N PHE A 273 -35.16 5.21 6.23
CA PHE A 273 -35.59 6.04 7.34
C PHE A 273 -35.26 7.50 7.01
N ARG A 274 -36.31 8.35 6.93
CA ARG A 274 -36.25 9.75 6.49
C ARG A 274 -35.86 9.98 5.02
N ALA A 275 -35.88 8.94 4.19
CA ALA A 275 -35.69 9.06 2.75
C ALA A 275 -36.86 8.40 2.00
N LYS A 276 -37.30 9.00 0.89
CA LYS A 276 -38.30 8.36 0.03
C LYS A 276 -37.67 7.15 -0.63
N LYS A 277 -38.25 5.96 -0.46
CA LYS A 277 -37.81 4.75 -1.15
C LYS A 277 -37.86 4.99 -2.67
N PRO A 278 -36.74 4.82 -3.40
CA PRO A 278 -36.77 4.86 -4.85
C PRO A 278 -37.62 3.69 -5.36
N GLY A 279 -38.52 3.98 -6.29
CA GLY A 279 -39.47 3.00 -6.77
C GLY A 279 -40.71 3.66 -7.38
N ARG A 280 -41.50 2.86 -8.08
CA ARG A 280 -42.74 3.32 -8.71
C ARG A 280 -43.86 3.50 -7.68
N PRO A 281 -44.91 4.28 -8.01
CA PRO A 281 -46.07 4.44 -7.15
C PRO A 281 -46.69 3.09 -6.76
N PRO A 282 -47.23 2.95 -5.54
CA PRO A 282 -47.98 1.76 -5.15
C PRO A 282 -49.10 1.48 -6.17
N GLY A 283 -49.26 0.21 -6.60
CA GLY A 283 -50.30 -0.21 -7.55
C GLY A 283 -49.88 -0.37 -9.01
N SER A 284 -48.63 -0.05 -9.39
CA SER A 284 -48.11 -0.28 -10.76
C SER A 284 -47.35 -1.62 -10.91
N GLU A 285 -47.63 -2.60 -10.06
CA GLU A 285 -46.79 -3.79 -9.86
C GLU A 285 -47.10 -4.90 -10.89
N ASP A 286 -48.38 -5.08 -11.23
CA ASP A 286 -48.84 -6.19 -12.08
C ASP A 286 -48.32 -6.11 -13.53
N ARG A 287 -48.04 -4.91 -14.05
CA ARG A 287 -47.57 -4.68 -15.43
C ARG A 287 -46.13 -5.11 -15.72
N PHE A 288 -45.31 -5.38 -14.71
CA PHE A 288 -43.86 -5.60 -14.92
C PHE A 288 -43.29 -6.77 -14.14
N TRP A 289 -43.95 -7.19 -13.05
CA TRP A 289 -43.48 -8.31 -12.25
C TRP A 289 -44.07 -9.64 -12.72
N GLY A 290 -45.29 -9.66 -13.27
CA GLY A 290 -45.87 -10.85 -13.90
C GLY A 290 -45.45 -10.99 -15.36
N GLY A 291 -44.76 -12.09 -15.71
CA GLY A 291 -44.61 -12.62 -17.07
C GLY A 291 -43.84 -11.80 -18.13
N ASP A 292 -43.86 -10.47 -18.04
CA ASP A 292 -43.51 -9.58 -19.14
C ASP A 292 -41.99 -9.47 -19.25
N ARG A 293 -41.46 -10.34 -20.11
CA ARG A 293 -40.16 -10.14 -20.76
C ARG A 293 -40.47 -9.29 -22.01
N PRO A 294 -39.89 -8.09 -22.16
CA PRO A 294 -40.00 -7.34 -23.41
C PRO A 294 -39.62 -8.26 -24.59
N GLY A 295 -40.51 -8.40 -25.57
CA GLY A 295 -40.31 -9.29 -26.74
C GLY A 295 -40.70 -10.76 -26.55
N LEU A 296 -41.19 -11.17 -25.37
CA LEU A 296 -41.68 -12.53 -25.10
C LEU A 296 -43.13 -12.46 -24.58
N ARG A 297 -44.02 -11.94 -25.42
CA ARG A 297 -45.46 -12.01 -25.23
C ARG A 297 -46.12 -12.29 -26.58
N SER A 298 -46.95 -13.33 -26.63
CA SER A 298 -47.94 -13.53 -27.69
C SER A 298 -49.04 -12.45 -27.68
N ASP A 299 -49.02 -11.57 -26.67
CA ASP A 299 -49.97 -10.52 -26.34
C ASP A 299 -49.31 -9.11 -26.29
N TYR A 300 -48.10 -8.94 -26.85
CA TYR A 300 -47.51 -7.61 -27.07
C TYR A 300 -48.09 -6.99 -28.35
N HIS A 301 -49.30 -6.43 -28.25
CA HIS A 301 -49.81 -5.55 -29.31
C HIS A 301 -49.29 -4.13 -29.06
N ASP A 302 -48.26 -3.76 -29.83
CA ASP A 302 -47.90 -2.36 -29.99
C ASP A 302 -48.97 -1.64 -30.81
N HIS A 303 -49.97 -1.09 -30.14
CA HIS A 303 -51.00 -0.26 -30.77
C HIS A 303 -50.50 1.16 -31.13
N SER A 304 -49.22 1.49 -30.88
CA SER A 304 -48.64 2.78 -31.28
C SER A 304 -48.14 2.80 -32.72
N ALA A 305 -48.04 1.63 -33.37
CA ALA A 305 -47.68 1.51 -34.79
C ALA A 305 -48.87 1.52 -35.75
N THR A 306 -50.13 1.62 -35.25
CA THR A 306 -51.35 1.61 -36.07
C THR A 306 -52.18 2.89 -35.99
N LEU A 307 -51.57 4.02 -35.64
CA LEU A 307 -52.17 5.31 -36.01
C LEU A 307 -51.79 5.58 -37.45
N GLU A 308 -52.65 5.10 -38.36
CA GLU A 308 -52.68 5.58 -39.73
C GLU A 308 -52.68 7.11 -39.72
N ASP A 309 -51.74 7.65 -40.46
CA ASP A 309 -51.65 9.04 -40.85
C ASP A 309 -52.92 9.41 -41.64
N THR A 310 -53.96 9.78 -40.90
CA THR A 310 -55.18 10.38 -41.44
C THR A 310 -55.09 11.88 -41.26
N ASP A 311 -54.08 12.50 -41.89
CA ASP A 311 -54.06 13.93 -42.12
C ASP A 311 -54.91 14.25 -43.38
N GLU A 312 -56.22 14.04 -43.29
CA GLU A 312 -57.19 14.79 -44.11
C GLU A 312 -57.36 16.18 -43.46
N ARG A 313 -56.46 17.10 -43.80
CA ARG A 313 -56.70 18.53 -43.64
C ARG A 313 -56.93 19.19 -44.99
N HIS A 314 -58.21 19.40 -45.28
CA HIS A 314 -58.73 20.47 -46.14
C HIS A 314 -58.24 21.84 -45.70
#